data_AF-A0A2V7WZI7-F1
#
_entry.id   AF-A0A2V7WZI7-F1
#
_cell.length_a   1.000
_cell.length_b   1.000
_cell.length_c   1.000
_cell.angle_alpha   90.00
_cell.angle_beta   90.00
_cell.angle_gamma   90.00
#
_symmetry.space_group_name_H-M   'P 1'
#
loop_
_entity.id
_entity.type
_entity.pdbx_description
1 polymer ?
#
loop_
_entity_poly.entity_id
_entity_poly.type
_entity_poly.pdbx_seq_one_letter_code
_entity_poly.pdbx_strand_id
1 'polypeptide(L)'
;MGARELMRPILLLSEGAKRVAGGDLDIYLPVRGNDEIADLTRAFNDMAQRIREGRESLESARDELAHVNAGLRDANRALETLAITDGLTSLFNRRHFQDSFETEIRRAEQQGRVLSLLIIDIDHFKQYNDRFGHPEGDAALRRVAAQV
;
A
#
# COMPACT_ATOMS: atom_id res chain seq x y z
N MET A 1 42.80 6.39 -44.67
CA MET A 1 41.99 6.15 -43.47
C MET A 1 42.92 6.07 -42.28
N GLY A 2 43.06 7.17 -41.55
CA GLY A 2 43.97 7.26 -40.41
C GLY A 2 43.27 6.83 -39.11
N ALA A 3 44.04 6.37 -38.12
CA ALA A 3 43.56 5.91 -36.81
C ALA A 3 42.56 6.87 -36.10
N ARG A 4 42.53 8.16 -36.47
CA ARG A 4 41.55 9.15 -35.99
C ARG A 4 40.11 8.90 -36.46
N GLU A 5 39.89 8.30 -37.63
CA GLU A 5 38.53 8.01 -38.12
C GLU A 5 37.87 6.85 -37.37
N LEU A 6 38.67 5.89 -36.86
CA LEU A 6 38.20 4.74 -36.07
C LEU A 6 37.98 5.07 -34.58
N MET A 7 38.72 6.02 -34.01
CA MET A 7 38.58 6.37 -32.59
C MET A 7 37.29 7.14 -32.27
N ARG A 8 36.80 7.97 -33.19
CA ARG A 8 35.65 8.85 -32.92
C ARG A 8 34.37 8.09 -32.60
N PRO A 9 33.97 7.05 -33.36
CA PRO A 9 32.78 6.25 -33.02
C PRO A 9 32.89 5.51 -31.69
N ILE A 10 34.07 4.99 -31.37
CA ILE A 10 34.32 4.28 -30.09
C ILE A 10 34.15 5.24 -28.90
N LEU A 11 34.67 6.47 -29.01
CA LEU A 11 34.48 7.49 -27.98
C LEU A 11 33.01 7.87 -27.82
N LEU A 12 32.25 7.99 -28.92
CA LEU A 12 30.82 8.28 -28.87
C LEU A 12 30.03 7.16 -28.19
N LEU A 13 30.37 5.90 -28.46
CA LEU A 13 29.76 4.75 -27.80
C LEU A 13 30.08 4.70 -26.31
N SER A 14 31.34 4.96 -25.94
CA SER A 14 31.75 5.01 -24.53
C SER A 14 31.02 6.11 -23.77
N GLU A 15 30.90 7.30 -24.38
CA GLU A 15 30.18 8.41 -23.78
C GLU A 15 28.68 8.14 -23.70
N GLY A 16 28.10 7.55 -24.74
CA GLY A 16 26.70 7.13 -24.72
C GLY A 16 26.39 6.13 -23.63
N ALA A 17 27.27 5.12 -23.44
CA ALA A 17 27.12 4.15 -22.37
C ALA A 17 27.17 4.78 -20.98
N LYS A 18 28.06 5.76 -20.75
CA LYS A 18 28.11 6.51 -19.48
C LYS A 18 26.83 7.31 -19.24
N ARG A 19 26.26 7.93 -20.27
CA ARG A 19 25.00 8.68 -20.16
C ARG A 19 23.81 7.78 -19.84
N VAL A 20 23.69 6.63 -20.54
CA VAL A 20 22.68 5.60 -20.25
C VAL A 20 22.82 5.09 -18.80
N ALA A 21 24.05 4.83 -18.34
CA ALA A 21 24.30 4.44 -16.96
C ALA A 21 23.95 5.56 -15.94
N GLY A 22 24.06 6.82 -16.35
CA GLY A 22 23.61 7.99 -15.61
C GLY A 22 22.09 8.23 -15.63
N GLY A 23 21.33 7.39 -16.35
CA GLY A 23 19.87 7.44 -16.43
C GLY A 23 19.32 8.20 -17.63
N ASP A 24 20.18 8.75 -18.49
CA ASP A 24 19.77 9.41 -19.74
C ASP A 24 19.62 8.37 -20.85
N LEU A 25 18.37 7.90 -21.01
CA LEU A 25 18.00 6.86 -21.97
C LEU A 25 17.53 7.42 -23.31
N ASP A 26 17.34 8.74 -23.43
CA ASP A 26 16.89 9.42 -24.66
C ASP A 26 17.99 9.58 -25.71
N ILE A 27 19.18 9.06 -25.39
CA ILE A 27 20.32 9.13 -26.28
C ILE A 27 20.10 8.28 -27.54
N TYR A 28 20.52 8.83 -28.67
CA TYR A 28 20.59 8.13 -29.93
C TYR A 28 21.92 8.48 -30.59
N LEU A 29 22.73 7.47 -30.89
CA LEU A 29 24.00 7.64 -31.57
C LEU A 29 23.80 7.47 -33.09
N PRO A 30 24.29 8.40 -33.91
CA PRO A 30 24.13 8.31 -35.36
C PRO A 30 24.92 7.11 -35.91
N VAL A 31 24.22 6.21 -36.60
CA VAL A 31 24.83 5.08 -37.30
C VAL A 31 25.43 5.56 -38.62
N ARG A 32 26.71 5.27 -38.87
CA ARG A 32 27.42 5.66 -40.10
C ARG A 32 28.16 4.46 -40.67
N GLY A 33 28.14 4.32 -42.00
CA GLY A 33 28.78 3.20 -42.68
C GLY A 33 28.02 1.89 -42.49
N ASN A 34 28.68 0.79 -42.84
CA ASN A 34 28.10 -0.55 -42.75
C ASN A 34 29.12 -1.58 -42.24
N ASP A 35 29.97 -1.13 -41.33
CA ASP A 35 31.02 -1.91 -40.66
C ASP A 35 30.59 -2.35 -39.26
N GLU A 36 31.48 -3.03 -38.54
CA GLU A 36 31.25 -3.56 -37.19
C GLU A 36 30.92 -2.45 -36.18
N ILE A 37 31.40 -1.23 -36.43
CA ILE A 37 31.10 -0.05 -35.62
C ILE A 37 29.64 0.39 -35.83
N ALA A 38 29.15 0.36 -37.07
CA ALA A 38 27.75 0.60 -37.36
C ALA A 38 26.84 -0.43 -36.67
N ASP A 39 27.23 -1.71 -36.68
CA ASP A 39 26.50 -2.77 -35.96
C ASP A 39 26.48 -2.57 -34.46
N LEU A 40 27.62 -2.23 -33.85
CA LEU A 40 27.68 -1.94 -32.41
C LEU A 40 26.84 -0.72 -32.03
N THR A 41 26.81 0.30 -32.89
CA THR A 41 25.98 1.50 -32.70
C THR A 41 24.49 1.17 -32.78
N ARG A 42 24.08 0.31 -33.71
CA ARG A 42 22.70 -0.20 -33.79
C ARG A 42 22.32 -0.98 -32.54
N ALA A 43 23.16 -1.91 -32.11
CA ALA A 43 22.92 -2.71 -30.90
C ALA A 43 22.84 -1.85 -29.63
N PHE A 44 23.69 -0.82 -29.53
CA PHE A 44 23.66 0.13 -28.42
C PHE A 44 22.35 0.93 -28.39
N ASN A 45 21.91 1.47 -29.54
CA ASN A 45 20.65 2.21 -29.63
C ASN A 45 19.44 1.32 -29.30
N ASP A 46 19.41 0.08 -29.79
CA ASP A 46 18.34 -0.89 -29.48
C ASP A 46 18.30 -1.21 -27.97
N MET A 47 19.47 -1.41 -27.36
CA MET A 47 19.57 -1.61 -25.91
C MET A 47 19.04 -0.39 -25.13
N ALA A 48 19.45 0.82 -25.48
CA ALA A 48 18.99 2.04 -24.81
C ALA A 48 17.46 2.21 -24.92
N GLN A 49 16.90 1.92 -26.09
CA GLN A 49 15.45 1.93 -26.32
C GLN A 49 14.73 0.89 -25.46
N ARG A 50 15.17 -0.37 -25.45
CA ARG A 50 14.57 -1.42 -24.62
C ARG A 50 14.60 -1.12 -23.12
N ILE A 51 15.69 -0.52 -22.63
CA ILE A 51 15.80 -0.11 -21.23
C ILE A 51 14.78 0.99 -20.92
N ARG A 52 14.57 1.94 -21.84
CA ARG A 52 13.58 3.01 -21.70
C ARG A 52 12.16 2.46 -21.63
N GLU A 53 11.78 1.65 -22.62
CA GLU A 53 10.45 1.03 -22.70
C GLU A 53 10.15 0.15 -21.47
N GLY A 54 11.15 -0.63 -21.02
CA GLY A 54 11.03 -1.44 -19.82
C GLY A 54 10.85 -0.60 -18.54
N ARG A 55 11.55 0.54 -18.44
CA ARG A 55 11.41 1.45 -17.30
C ARG A 55 10.04 2.13 -17.27
N GLU A 56 9.56 2.62 -18.41
CA GLU A 56 8.22 3.21 -18.54
C GLU A 56 7.12 2.20 -18.18
N SER A 57 7.28 0.95 -18.62
CA SER A 57 6.37 -0.15 -18.29
C SER A 57 6.38 -0.46 -16.79
N LEU A 58 7.57 -0.50 -16.17
CA LEU A 58 7.72 -0.71 -14.73
C LEU A 58 7.10 0.44 -13.91
N GLU A 59 7.27 1.68 -14.34
CA GLU A 59 6.70 2.84 -13.68
C GLU A 59 5.17 2.82 -13.75
N SER A 60 4.62 2.52 -14.92
CA SER A 60 3.18 2.35 -15.12
C SER A 60 2.60 1.22 -14.26
N ALA A 61 3.25 0.05 -14.24
CA ALA A 61 2.83 -1.07 -13.42
C ALA A 61 2.92 -0.78 -11.91
N ARG A 62 3.95 -0.02 -11.49
CA ARG A 62 4.10 0.41 -10.09
C ARG A 62 2.97 1.32 -9.67
N ASP A 63 2.58 2.26 -10.53
CA ASP A 63 1.50 3.20 -10.24
C ASP A 63 0.14 2.49 -10.18
N GLU A 64 -0.12 1.53 -11.07
CA GLU A 64 -1.30 0.67 -11.02
C GLU A 64 -1.32 -0.16 -9.72
N LEU A 65 -0.21 -0.80 -9.37
CA LEU A 65 -0.08 -1.55 -8.12
C LEU A 65 -0.31 -0.66 -6.89
N ALA A 66 0.17 0.59 -6.91
CA ALA A 66 -0.05 1.53 -5.81
C ALA A 66 -1.54 1.85 -5.66
N HIS A 67 -2.25 2.08 -6.78
CA HIS A 67 -3.68 2.35 -6.79
C HIS A 67 -4.50 1.16 -6.26
N VAL A 68 -4.23 -0.05 -6.75
CA VAL A 68 -4.91 -1.27 -6.30
C VAL A 68 -4.64 -1.55 -4.82
N ASN A 69 -3.39 -1.40 -4.37
CA ASN A 69 -3.05 -1.60 -2.96
C ASN A 69 -3.75 -0.60 -2.03
N ALA A 70 -3.95 0.64 -2.47
CA ALA A 70 -4.72 1.61 -1.70
C ALA A 70 -6.16 1.13 -1.49
N GLY A 71 -6.84 0.71 -2.56
CA GLY A 71 -8.19 0.16 -2.48
C GLY A 71 -8.29 -1.08 -1.60
N LEU A 72 -7.31 -1.99 -1.70
CA LEU A 72 -7.27 -3.20 -0.86
C LEU A 72 -7.11 -2.85 0.63
N ARG A 73 -6.26 -1.86 0.95
CA ARG A 73 -6.08 -1.39 2.33
C ARG A 73 -7.37 -0.81 2.91
N ASP A 74 -8.11 -0.02 2.14
CA ASP A 74 -9.36 0.55 2.60
C ASP A 74 -10.44 -0.51 2.80
N ALA A 75 -10.54 -1.48 1.89
CA ALA A 75 -11.44 -2.62 2.03
C ALA A 75 -11.09 -3.47 3.27
N ASN A 76 -9.80 -3.75 3.50
CA ASN A 76 -9.36 -4.49 4.69
C ASN A 76 -9.70 -3.74 5.98
N ARG A 77 -9.48 -2.42 6.06
CA ARG A 77 -9.85 -1.62 7.24
C ARG A 77 -11.35 -1.65 7.51
N ALA A 78 -12.17 -1.59 6.46
CA ALA A 78 -13.61 -1.69 6.60
C ALA A 78 -14.03 -3.08 7.11
N LEU A 79 -13.43 -4.15 6.57
CA LEU A 79 -13.67 -5.52 7.02
C LEU A 79 -13.20 -5.74 8.46
N GLU A 80 -12.04 -5.22 8.85
CA GLU A 80 -11.54 -5.27 10.22
C GLU A 80 -12.51 -4.57 11.18
N THR A 81 -12.97 -3.37 10.83
CA THR A 81 -13.95 -2.64 11.63
C THR A 81 -15.23 -3.45 11.80
N LEU A 82 -15.78 -4.01 10.72
CA LEU A 82 -16.98 -4.85 10.77
C LEU A 82 -16.78 -6.14 11.57
N ALA A 83 -15.58 -6.72 11.54
CA ALA A 83 -15.27 -7.95 12.25
C ALA A 83 -15.16 -7.75 13.77
N ILE A 84 -14.73 -6.56 14.22
CA ILE A 84 -14.49 -6.26 15.63
C ILE A 84 -15.58 -5.43 16.30
N THR A 85 -16.52 -4.86 15.55
CA THR A 85 -17.60 -4.03 16.10
C THR A 85 -18.95 -4.75 16.14
N ASP A 86 -19.85 -4.29 16.99
CA ASP A 86 -21.26 -4.67 17.04
C ASP A 86 -22.08 -3.81 16.05
N GLY A 87 -22.96 -4.45 15.27
CA GLY A 87 -23.68 -3.78 14.18
C GLY A 87 -24.75 -2.79 14.64
N LEU A 88 -25.26 -2.91 15.87
CA LEU A 88 -26.28 -2.00 16.41
C LEU A 88 -25.66 -0.76 17.04
N THR A 89 -24.58 -0.95 17.80
CA THR A 89 -23.99 0.07 18.69
C THR A 89 -22.65 0.62 18.22
N SER A 90 -21.99 -0.05 17.27
CA SER A 90 -20.62 0.26 16.80
C SER A 90 -19.52 0.15 17.86
N LEU A 91 -19.85 -0.29 19.08
CA LEU A 91 -18.85 -0.64 20.10
C LEU A 91 -18.11 -1.92 19.70
N PHE A 92 -16.98 -2.20 20.35
CA PHE A 92 -16.32 -3.48 20.16
C PHE A 92 -17.23 -4.63 20.56
N ASN A 93 -17.31 -5.63 19.69
CA ASN A 93 -18.10 -6.81 19.96
C ASN A 93 -17.46 -7.68 21.04
N ARG A 94 -18.25 -8.60 21.58
CA ARG A 94 -17.85 -9.47 22.68
C ARG A 94 -16.58 -10.29 22.38
N ARG A 95 -16.41 -10.75 21.14
CA ARG A 95 -15.22 -11.53 20.74
C ARG A 95 -13.97 -10.68 20.83
N HIS A 96 -13.99 -9.49 20.22
CA HIS A 96 -12.87 -8.58 20.28
C HIS A 96 -12.54 -8.15 21.71
N PHE A 97 -13.54 -7.90 22.55
CA PHE A 97 -13.34 -7.63 23.97
C PHE A 97 -12.58 -8.77 24.67
N GLN A 98 -12.97 -10.03 24.46
CA GLN A 98 -12.31 -11.18 25.09
C GLN A 98 -10.85 -11.27 24.68
N ASP A 99 -10.56 -11.20 23.38
CA ASP A 99 -9.20 -11.30 22.83
C ASP A 99 -8.29 -10.16 23.35
N SER A 100 -8.82 -8.93 23.35
CA SER A 100 -8.10 -7.75 23.84
C SER A 100 -7.90 -7.78 25.37
N PHE A 101 -8.89 -8.25 26.11
CA PHE A 101 -8.82 -8.33 27.57
C PHE A 101 -7.75 -9.32 28.04
N GLU A 102 -7.68 -10.51 27.43
CA GLU A 102 -6.60 -11.47 27.72
C GLU A 102 -5.21 -10.90 27.44
N THR A 103 -5.10 -10.09 26.38
CA THR A 103 -3.84 -9.42 26.02
C THR A 103 -3.45 -8.37 27.05
N GLU A 104 -4.40 -7.55 27.50
CA GLU A 104 -4.14 -6.51 28.49
C GLU A 104 -3.87 -7.08 29.89
N ILE A 105 -4.45 -8.23 30.27
CA ILE A 105 -4.06 -8.95 31.51
C ILE A 105 -2.57 -9.29 31.48
N ARG A 106 -2.12 -9.99 30.42
CA ARG A 106 -0.69 -10.38 30.29
C ARG A 106 0.22 -9.17 30.33
N ARG A 107 -0.19 -8.08 29.69
CA ARG A 107 0.57 -6.82 29.65
C ARG A 107 0.66 -6.17 31.03
N ALA A 108 -0.44 -6.12 31.77
CA ALA A 108 -0.49 -5.56 33.11
C ALA A 108 0.40 -6.35 34.08
N GLU A 109 0.36 -7.69 34.01
CA GLU A 109 1.23 -8.58 34.79
C GLU A 109 2.71 -8.34 34.50
N GLN A 110 3.09 -8.29 33.23
CA GLN A 110 4.48 -8.06 32.82
C GLN A 110 5.01 -6.69 33.24
N GLN A 111 4.15 -5.68 33.31
CA GLN A 111 4.53 -4.31 33.62
C GLN A 111 4.30 -3.95 35.10
N GLY A 112 3.78 -4.86 35.91
CA GLY A 112 3.39 -4.59 37.30
C GLY A 112 2.33 -3.49 37.42
N ARG A 113 1.45 -3.35 36.43
CA ARG A 113 0.37 -2.34 36.39
C ARG A 113 -0.95 -2.92 36.89
N VAL A 114 -1.79 -2.06 37.45
CA VAL A 114 -3.16 -2.42 37.83
C VAL A 114 -4.07 -2.28 36.60
N LEU A 115 -4.84 -3.33 36.31
CA LEU A 115 -5.92 -3.32 35.31
C LEU A 115 -7.27 -3.22 36.05
N SER A 116 -8.19 -2.43 35.52
CA SER A 116 -9.56 -2.30 36.05
C SER A 116 -10.57 -2.58 34.93
N LEU A 117 -11.70 -3.21 35.28
CA LEU A 117 -12.79 -3.54 34.36
C LEU A 117 -14.11 -2.98 34.90
N LEU A 118 -14.87 -2.31 34.04
CA LEU A 118 -16.23 -1.86 34.33
C LEU A 118 -17.21 -2.66 33.47
N ILE A 119 -18.28 -3.15 34.11
CA ILE A 119 -19.41 -3.80 33.44
C ILE A 119 -20.63 -2.93 33.66
N ILE A 120 -21.30 -2.56 32.56
CA ILE A 120 -22.44 -1.63 32.55
C ILE A 120 -23.65 -2.39 32.00
N ASP A 121 -24.79 -2.25 32.66
CA ASP A 121 -26.09 -2.79 32.23
C ASP A 121 -27.14 -1.66 32.24
N ILE A 122 -28.14 -1.74 31.35
CA ILE A 122 -29.23 -0.77 31.32
C ILE A 122 -30.38 -1.27 32.20
N ASP A 123 -30.63 -0.55 33.29
CA ASP A 123 -31.69 -0.89 34.23
C ASP A 123 -33.07 -0.95 33.55
N HIS A 124 -33.85 -1.98 33.89
CA HIS A 124 -35.22 -2.18 33.42
C HIS A 124 -35.41 -2.20 31.88
N PHE A 125 -34.36 -2.49 31.11
CA PHE A 125 -34.40 -2.41 29.64
C PHE A 125 -35.51 -3.27 29.00
N LYS A 126 -35.82 -4.44 29.57
CA LYS A 126 -36.95 -5.27 29.11
C LYS A 126 -38.30 -4.54 29.22
N GLN A 127 -38.57 -3.87 30.34
CA GLN A 127 -39.82 -3.14 30.54
C GLN A 127 -39.93 -1.95 29.58
N TYR A 128 -38.80 -1.31 29.28
CA TYR A 128 -38.72 -0.27 28.26
C TYR A 128 -39.11 -0.83 26.88
N ASN A 129 -38.51 -1.94 26.46
CA ASN A 129 -38.85 -2.61 25.19
C ASN A 129 -40.31 -3.05 25.14
N ASP A 130 -40.83 -3.64 26.22
CA ASP A 130 -42.22 -4.09 26.29
C ASP A 130 -43.22 -2.91 26.19
N ARG A 131 -42.82 -1.71 26.64
CA ARG A 131 -43.65 -0.49 26.61
C ARG A 131 -43.57 0.26 25.28
N PHE A 132 -42.38 0.39 24.71
CA PHE A 132 -42.11 1.29 23.59
C PHE A 132 -41.82 0.55 22.27
N GLY A 133 -41.48 -0.73 22.33
CA GLY A 133 -41.08 -1.52 21.17
C GLY A 133 -39.57 -1.67 21.04
N HIS A 134 -39.15 -2.67 20.25
CA HIS A 134 -37.73 -2.94 19.96
C HIS A 134 -37.02 -1.80 19.21
N PRO A 135 -37.62 -1.11 18.21
CA PRO A 135 -36.93 -0.01 17.53
C PRO A 135 -36.49 1.12 18.48
N GLU A 136 -37.32 1.44 19.46
CA GLU A 136 -37.04 2.42 20.51
C GLU A 136 -35.95 1.92 21.46
N GLY A 137 -35.97 0.62 21.78
CA GLY A 137 -34.88 -0.06 22.50
C GLY A 137 -33.54 0.04 21.79
N ASP A 138 -33.51 -0.26 20.49
CA ASP A 138 -32.33 -0.16 19.64
C ASP A 138 -31.81 1.29 19.59
N ALA A 139 -32.71 2.28 19.51
CA ALA A 139 -32.34 3.68 19.57
C ALA A 139 -31.76 4.08 20.94
N ALA A 140 -32.29 3.54 22.04
CA ALA A 140 -31.75 3.76 23.38
C ALA A 140 -30.35 3.14 23.52
N LEU A 141 -30.14 1.91 23.05
CA LEU A 141 -28.83 1.25 23.03
C LEU A 141 -27.78 2.06 22.27
N ARG A 142 -28.13 2.58 21.08
CA ARG A 142 -27.24 3.47 20.31
C ARG A 142 -26.86 4.74 21.07
N ARG A 143 -27.82 5.36 21.76
CA ARG A 143 -27.57 6.58 22.54
C ARG A 143 -26.65 6.31 23.72
N VAL A 144 -26.89 5.21 24.45
CA VAL A 144 -26.04 4.82 25.58
C VAL A 144 -24.63 4.50 25.09
N ALA A 145 -24.50 3.71 24.03
CA ALA A 145 -23.21 3.38 23.42
C ALA A 145 -22.40 4.60 22.98
N ALA A 146 -23.04 5.68 22.52
CA ALA A 146 -22.36 6.91 22.15
C ALA A 146 -21.85 7.75 23.33
N GLN A 147 -22.14 7.36 24.58
CA GLN A 147 -21.75 8.06 25.81
C GLN A 147 -20.71 7.32 26.64
N VAL A 148 -20.29 6.12 26.20
CA VAL A 148 -19.28 5.27 26.87
C VAL A 148 -17.97 5.21 26.11
#